data_AF-A0A9P6WWB2-F1
#
_entry.id   AF-A0A9P6WWB2-F1
#
_cell.length_a   1.000
_cell.length_b   1.000
_cell.length_c   1.000
_cell.angle_alpha   90.00
_cell.angle_beta   90.00
_cell.angle_gamma   90.00
#
_symmetry.space_group_name_H-M   'P 1'
#
loop_
_entity.id
_entity.type
_entity.pdbx_description
1 polymer ?
#
loop_
_entity_poly.entity_id
_entity_poly.type
_entity_poly.pdbx_seq_one_letter_code
_entity_poly.pdbx_strand_id
1 'polypeptide(L)'
;MLVGGHRTASTLVLRHITNLPSMTFRADTLVLKFCLRFEGLPDDCLLSLLSSSLPSSLLTQLRKRQIVLDYPSDAPLSSSRLASWLRRYRQDQFHSFLQSTPQVLIRACRPVLRVDPILYLPASRADRSRLIRWRMGWIPGKPAPCSCGLGDTSRSHLMVCTLVPSALWCCLPVPPPDYVGHHIDYVLNLLPVSASARCPPFWSALCQILCHFDKICHPDIEYNSSSVPGQVWIDKSSAAAVP
;
A
#
# COMPACT_ATOMS: atom_id res chain seq x y z
N MET A 1 12.45 -5.17 -13.30
CA MET A 1 11.72 -6.46 -13.23
C MET A 1 11.69 -6.91 -11.77
N LEU A 2 10.50 -7.02 -11.18
CA LEU A 2 10.27 -7.64 -9.87
C LEU A 2 10.29 -9.15 -10.09
N VAL A 3 11.45 -9.79 -9.90
CA VAL A 3 11.62 -11.23 -10.06
C VAL A 3 11.24 -11.91 -8.73
N GLY A 4 10.48 -13.01 -8.78
CA GLY A 4 10.12 -13.82 -7.60
C GLY A 4 8.69 -13.65 -7.05
N GLY A 5 7.71 -13.26 -7.86
CA GLY A 5 6.31 -13.19 -7.43
C GLY A 5 5.71 -14.56 -7.07
N HIS A 6 5.03 -14.65 -5.93
CA HIS A 6 4.33 -15.88 -5.52
C HIS A 6 3.04 -16.09 -6.34
N ARG A 7 2.70 -17.34 -6.71
CA ARG A 7 1.52 -17.66 -7.55
C ARG A 7 0.18 -17.21 -6.93
N THR A 8 0.12 -17.08 -5.62
CA THR A 8 -1.06 -16.60 -4.87
C THR A 8 -0.91 -15.16 -4.36
N ALA A 9 -0.01 -14.37 -4.96
CA ALA A 9 0.24 -13.00 -4.54
C ALA A 9 -1.05 -12.17 -4.51
N SER A 10 -1.30 -11.52 -3.38
CA SER A 10 -2.51 -10.72 -3.19
C SER A 10 -2.48 -9.48 -4.09
N THR A 11 -3.37 -9.45 -5.08
CA THR A 11 -3.64 -8.25 -5.87
C THR A 11 -4.22 -7.11 -5.02
N LEU A 12 -4.72 -7.41 -3.81
CA LEU A 12 -5.21 -6.41 -2.86
C LEU A 12 -4.05 -5.62 -2.26
N VAL A 13 -2.96 -6.29 -1.85
CA VAL A 13 -1.77 -5.62 -1.32
C VAL A 13 -1.15 -4.73 -2.39
N LEU A 14 -1.01 -5.24 -3.62
CA LEU A 14 -0.46 -4.45 -4.73
C LEU A 14 -1.32 -3.20 -5.00
N ARG A 15 -2.65 -3.36 -5.08
CA ARG A 15 -3.57 -2.22 -5.24
C ARG A 15 -3.45 -1.23 -4.10
N HIS A 16 -3.30 -1.71 -2.87
CA HIS A 16 -3.16 -0.86 -1.71
C HIS A 16 -1.86 -0.03 -1.74
N ILE A 17 -0.69 -0.66 -1.92
CA ILE A 17 0.59 0.06 -1.94
C ILE A 17 0.71 1.03 -3.12
N THR A 18 -0.04 0.80 -4.20
CA THR A 18 -0.11 1.69 -5.37
C THR A 18 -1.29 2.69 -5.32
N ASN A 19 -2.10 2.65 -4.26
CA ASN A 19 -3.34 3.42 -4.11
C ASN A 19 -4.38 3.22 -5.23
N LEU A 20 -4.35 2.08 -5.93
CA LEU A 20 -5.28 1.80 -7.02
C LEU A 20 -6.68 1.42 -6.48
N PRO A 21 -7.75 2.11 -6.91
CA PRO A 21 -9.11 1.76 -6.51
C PRO A 21 -9.54 0.40 -7.11
N SER A 22 -10.49 -0.28 -6.46
CA SER A 22 -11.13 -1.46 -7.02
C SER A 22 -11.95 -1.11 -8.27
N MET A 23 -12.18 -2.09 -9.15
CA MET A 23 -13.06 -1.89 -10.30
C MET A 23 -14.49 -1.54 -9.87
N THR A 24 -14.98 -2.15 -8.79
CA THR A 24 -16.28 -1.82 -8.19
C THR A 24 -16.35 -0.36 -7.79
N PHE A 25 -15.37 0.15 -7.04
CA PHE A 25 -15.32 1.56 -6.64
C PHE A 25 -15.25 2.51 -7.84
N ARG A 26 -14.51 2.14 -8.89
CA ARG A 26 -14.44 2.93 -10.13
C ARG A 26 -15.79 2.97 -10.84
N ALA A 27 -16.48 1.83 -10.94
CA ALA A 27 -17.82 1.75 -11.53
C ALA A 27 -18.82 2.58 -10.71
N ASP A 28 -18.83 2.43 -9.40
CA ASP A 28 -19.68 3.19 -8.48
C ASP A 28 -19.42 4.71 -8.59
N THR A 29 -18.16 5.12 -8.72
CA THR A 29 -17.79 6.53 -8.97
C THR A 29 -18.37 7.04 -10.29
N LEU A 30 -18.36 6.23 -11.35
CA LEU A 30 -18.94 6.60 -12.64
C LEU A 30 -20.46 6.70 -12.54
N VAL A 31 -21.10 5.77 -11.83
CA VAL A 31 -22.55 5.81 -11.57
C VAL A 31 -22.94 7.08 -10.82
N LEU A 32 -22.24 7.40 -9.72
CA LEU A 32 -22.50 8.64 -8.97
C LEU A 32 -22.36 9.87 -9.87
N LYS A 33 -21.26 9.97 -10.63
CA LYS A 33 -21.05 11.11 -11.55
C LYS A 33 -22.13 11.21 -12.60
N PHE A 34 -22.64 10.08 -13.10
CA PHE A 34 -23.71 10.05 -14.06
C PHE A 34 -25.03 10.52 -13.44
N CYS A 35 -25.41 10.00 -12.26
CA CYS A 35 -26.62 10.43 -11.55
C CYS A 35 -26.62 11.93 -11.22
N LEU A 36 -25.49 12.45 -10.70
CA LEU A 36 -25.34 13.87 -10.41
C LEU A 36 -25.44 14.76 -11.66
N ARG A 37 -24.91 14.31 -12.79
CA ARG A 37 -25.07 15.03 -14.07
C ARG A 37 -26.50 14.98 -14.55
N PHE A 38 -27.16 13.83 -14.45
CA PHE A 38 -28.55 13.64 -14.85
C PHE A 38 -29.48 14.60 -14.09
N GLU A 39 -29.28 14.78 -12.79
CA GLU A 39 -30.07 15.69 -11.95
C GLU A 39 -29.81 17.17 -12.23
N GLY A 40 -28.64 17.52 -12.77
CA GLY A 40 -28.30 18.89 -13.17
C GLY A 40 -28.60 19.22 -14.63
N LEU A 41 -29.24 18.32 -15.38
CA LEU A 41 -29.60 18.60 -16.77
C LEU A 41 -30.80 19.55 -16.85
N PRO A 42 -30.81 20.50 -17.79
CA PRO A 42 -32.00 21.24 -18.17
C PRO A 42 -33.17 20.32 -18.56
N ASP A 43 -34.40 20.75 -18.29
CA ASP A 43 -35.62 19.98 -18.57
C ASP A 43 -35.86 19.75 -20.07
N ASP A 44 -35.32 20.62 -20.92
CA ASP A 44 -35.43 20.58 -22.38
C ASP A 44 -34.38 19.67 -23.06
N CYS A 45 -33.42 19.13 -22.29
CA CYS A 45 -32.46 18.18 -22.83
C CYS A 45 -33.17 16.89 -23.26
N LEU A 46 -32.74 16.32 -24.39
CA LEU A 46 -33.29 15.08 -24.93
C LEU A 46 -33.38 13.97 -23.88
N LEU A 47 -32.37 13.83 -23.02
CA LEU A 47 -32.34 12.82 -21.97
C LEU A 47 -33.40 13.04 -20.89
N SER A 48 -33.69 14.30 -20.54
CA SER A 48 -34.75 14.71 -19.61
C SER A 48 -36.13 14.48 -20.21
N LEU A 49 -36.31 14.83 -21.49
CA LEU A 49 -37.55 14.59 -22.23
C LEU A 49 -37.85 13.10 -22.39
N LEU A 50 -36.82 12.29 -22.61
CA LEU A 50 -36.95 10.84 -22.76
C LEU A 50 -37.04 10.10 -21.41
N SER A 51 -36.80 10.74 -20.26
CA SER A 51 -36.76 10.03 -18.97
C SER A 51 -38.11 9.44 -18.57
N SER A 52 -39.20 10.05 -19.02
CA SER A 52 -40.58 9.58 -18.85
C SER A 52 -40.92 8.38 -19.76
N SER A 53 -40.19 8.24 -20.86
CA SER A 53 -40.45 7.28 -21.95
C SER A 53 -39.50 6.09 -21.95
N LEU A 54 -38.32 6.26 -21.34
CA LEU A 54 -37.34 5.19 -21.18
C LEU A 54 -37.80 4.20 -20.10
N PRO A 55 -37.48 2.90 -20.23
CA PRO A 55 -37.73 1.94 -19.17
C PRO A 55 -37.06 2.42 -17.89
N SER A 56 -37.88 2.80 -16.90
CA SER A 56 -37.44 3.36 -15.61
C SER A 56 -36.49 2.42 -14.84
N SER A 57 -36.39 1.15 -15.25
CA SER A 57 -35.59 0.13 -14.57
C SER A 57 -34.11 0.51 -14.48
N LEU A 58 -33.42 0.89 -15.55
CA LEU A 58 -31.96 1.09 -15.52
C LEU A 58 -31.53 2.29 -14.65
N LEU A 59 -32.12 3.47 -14.87
CA LEU A 59 -31.83 4.66 -14.05
C LEU A 59 -32.19 4.43 -12.58
N THR A 60 -33.33 3.79 -12.32
CA THR A 60 -33.76 3.45 -10.96
C THR A 60 -32.79 2.47 -10.29
N GLN A 61 -32.24 1.50 -11.02
CA GLN A 61 -31.22 0.58 -10.50
C GLN A 61 -29.90 1.29 -10.20
N LEU A 62 -29.49 2.26 -11.03
CA LEU A 62 -28.29 3.06 -10.79
C LEU A 62 -28.42 3.92 -9.52
N ARG A 63 -29.58 4.56 -9.33
CA ARG A 63 -29.88 5.36 -8.13
C ARG A 63 -29.90 4.56 -6.83
N LYS A 64 -30.17 3.25 -6.91
CA LYS A 64 -30.14 2.33 -5.76
C LYS A 64 -28.73 1.96 -5.28
N ARG A 65 -27.67 2.35 -6.00
CA ARG A 65 -26.30 2.09 -5.57
C ARG A 65 -26.01 2.85 -4.27
N GLN A 66 -25.42 2.16 -3.29
CA GLN A 66 -25.14 2.74 -1.96
C GLN A 66 -24.37 4.06 -2.04
N ILE A 67 -23.39 4.17 -2.93
CA ILE A 67 -22.60 5.40 -3.12
C ILE A 67 -23.46 6.62 -3.53
N VAL A 68 -24.59 6.40 -4.21
CA VAL A 68 -25.51 7.45 -4.63
C VAL A 68 -26.39 7.85 -3.46
N LEU A 69 -26.86 6.88 -2.68
CA LEU A 69 -27.66 7.11 -1.47
C LEU A 69 -26.85 7.81 -0.38
N ASP A 70 -25.56 7.50 -0.26
CA ASP A 70 -24.66 8.07 0.75
C ASP A 70 -24.14 9.47 0.36
N TYR A 71 -24.30 9.88 -0.91
CA TYR A 71 -23.87 11.21 -1.35
C TYR A 71 -24.85 12.29 -0.85
N PRO A 72 -24.38 13.39 -0.24
CA PRO A 72 -25.28 14.37 0.34
C PRO A 72 -26.09 15.11 -0.74
N SER A 73 -27.42 15.13 -0.60
CA SER A 73 -28.33 15.79 -1.54
C SER A 73 -28.08 17.30 -1.66
N ASP A 74 -27.64 17.95 -0.57
CA ASP A 74 -27.39 19.40 -0.53
C ASP A 74 -25.96 19.77 -0.97
N ALA A 75 -25.15 18.81 -1.42
CA ALA A 75 -23.75 19.06 -1.74
C ALA A 75 -23.61 19.81 -3.08
N PRO A 76 -22.96 21.01 -3.09
CA PRO A 76 -22.74 21.74 -4.34
C PRO A 76 -21.88 20.94 -5.32
N LEU A 77 -22.30 20.88 -6.59
CA LEU A 77 -21.72 20.09 -7.70
C LEU A 77 -20.32 20.53 -8.17
N SER A 78 -19.47 21.08 -7.29
CA SER A 78 -18.09 21.41 -7.65
C SER A 78 -17.23 20.14 -7.73
N SER A 79 -16.45 20.00 -8.79
CA SER A 79 -15.53 18.87 -9.03
C SER A 79 -14.57 18.60 -7.85
N SER A 80 -14.07 19.65 -7.20
CA SER A 80 -13.15 19.55 -6.06
C SER A 80 -13.79 18.98 -4.80
N ARG A 81 -15.05 19.34 -4.50
CA ARG A 81 -15.81 18.78 -3.37
C ARG A 81 -16.15 17.32 -3.61
N LEU A 82 -16.63 16.95 -4.81
CA LEU A 82 -16.88 15.56 -5.17
C LEU A 82 -15.62 14.69 -5.06
N ALA A 83 -14.48 15.17 -5.55
CA ALA A 83 -13.20 14.46 -5.43
C ALA A 83 -12.77 14.29 -3.97
N SER A 84 -13.04 15.27 -3.11
CA SER A 84 -12.73 15.20 -1.68
C SER A 84 -13.65 14.26 -0.92
N TRP A 85 -14.94 14.27 -1.24
CA TRP A 85 -15.92 13.32 -0.70
C TRP A 85 -15.58 11.89 -1.12
N LEU A 86 -15.32 11.64 -2.41
CA LEU A 86 -14.93 10.31 -2.92
C LEU A 86 -13.68 9.77 -2.23
N ARG A 87 -12.70 10.63 -1.93
CA ARG A 87 -11.49 10.24 -1.18
C ARG A 87 -11.82 9.80 0.25
N ARG A 88 -12.67 10.55 0.95
CA ARG A 88 -13.13 10.20 2.32
C ARG A 88 -13.96 8.93 2.32
N TYR A 89 -14.97 8.87 1.47
CA TYR A 89 -15.83 7.70 1.30
C TYR A 89 -15.03 6.42 1.02
N ARG A 90 -14.02 6.49 0.14
CA ARG A 90 -13.11 5.36 -0.12
C ARG A 90 -12.28 4.97 1.11
N GLN A 91 -11.81 5.96 1.87
CA GLN A 91 -11.04 5.72 3.09
C GLN A 91 -11.89 5.02 4.16
N ASP A 92 -13.14 5.45 4.33
CA ASP A 92 -14.08 4.86 5.30
C ASP A 92 -14.43 3.42 4.92
N GLN A 93 -14.74 3.17 3.65
CA GLN A 93 -14.94 1.81 3.12
C GLN A 93 -13.72 0.92 3.34
N PHE A 94 -12.50 1.46 3.20
CA PHE A 94 -11.27 0.71 3.46
C PHE A 94 -11.06 0.45 4.95
N HIS A 95 -11.38 1.39 5.84
CA HIS A 95 -11.34 1.15 7.28
C HIS A 95 -12.29 0.02 7.70
N SER A 96 -13.53 0.03 7.21
CA SER A 96 -14.49 -1.06 7.46
C SER A 96 -14.01 -2.41 6.92
N PHE A 97 -13.37 -2.40 5.75
CA PHE A 97 -12.73 -3.60 5.20
C PHE A 97 -11.58 -4.10 6.10
N LEU A 98 -10.73 -3.21 6.61
CA LEU A 98 -9.61 -3.59 7.48
C LEU A 98 -10.07 -4.22 8.80
N GLN A 99 -11.23 -3.82 9.32
CA GLN A 99 -11.81 -4.38 10.54
C GLN A 99 -12.32 -5.82 10.36
N SER A 100 -12.80 -6.17 9.16
CA SER A 100 -13.41 -7.48 8.88
C SER A 100 -12.49 -8.45 8.13
N THR A 101 -11.41 -7.96 7.50
CA THR A 101 -10.57 -8.80 6.65
C THR A 101 -9.68 -9.76 7.45
N PRO A 102 -9.66 -11.06 7.13
CA PRO A 102 -8.71 -12.01 7.72
C PRO A 102 -7.30 -11.88 7.12
N GLN A 103 -7.11 -11.02 6.11
CA GLN A 103 -5.84 -10.92 5.39
C GLN A 103 -4.79 -10.16 6.21
N VAL A 104 -3.84 -10.90 6.79
CA VAL A 104 -2.80 -10.33 7.66
C VAL A 104 -1.90 -9.33 6.91
N LEU A 105 -1.54 -9.60 5.65
CA LEU A 105 -0.62 -8.74 4.88
C LEU A 105 -1.18 -7.34 4.61
N ILE A 106 -2.48 -7.21 4.36
CA ILE A 106 -3.08 -5.88 4.14
C ILE A 106 -3.20 -5.11 5.46
N ARG A 107 -3.46 -5.81 6.58
CA ARG A 107 -3.48 -5.21 7.92
C ARG A 107 -2.10 -4.73 8.38
N ALA A 108 -1.04 -5.39 7.91
CA ALA A 108 0.35 -4.98 8.16
C ALA A 108 0.78 -3.75 7.33
N CYS A 109 0.07 -3.44 6.24
CA CYS A 109 0.28 -2.22 5.46
C CYS A 109 -0.25 -0.98 6.19
N ARG A 110 -0.09 0.20 5.59
CA ARG A 110 -0.56 1.46 6.18
C ARG A 110 -2.09 1.46 6.24
N PRO A 111 -2.73 1.92 7.33
CA PRO A 111 -4.19 1.98 7.39
C PRO A 111 -4.78 3.06 6.47
N VAL A 112 -3.94 3.95 5.92
CA VAL A 112 -4.36 5.06 5.06
C VAL A 112 -4.12 4.74 3.59
N LEU A 113 -5.12 5.01 2.74
CA LEU A 113 -5.02 4.87 1.29
C LEU A 113 -4.16 5.99 0.69
N ARG A 114 -2.92 5.64 0.35
CA ARG A 114 -1.96 6.49 -0.37
C ARG A 114 -0.92 5.61 -1.04
N VAL A 115 -0.14 6.19 -1.95
CA VAL A 115 1.00 5.49 -2.54
C VAL A 115 1.99 5.22 -1.42
N ASP A 116 2.39 3.96 -1.24
CA ASP A 116 3.32 3.57 -0.20
C ASP A 116 4.70 4.20 -0.48
N PRO A 117 5.34 4.84 0.52
CA PRO A 117 6.65 5.46 0.36
C PRO A 117 7.73 4.56 -0.24
N ILE A 118 7.67 3.24 -0.03
CA ILE A 118 8.67 2.31 -0.60
C ILE A 118 8.78 2.39 -2.13
N LEU A 119 7.75 2.91 -2.82
CA LEU A 119 7.72 3.00 -4.27
C LEU A 119 8.50 4.20 -4.82
N TYR A 120 8.58 5.31 -4.09
CA TYR A 120 9.17 6.56 -4.57
C TYR A 120 10.32 7.10 -3.71
N LEU A 121 10.51 6.61 -2.48
CA LEU A 121 11.65 7.02 -1.67
C LEU A 121 12.98 6.64 -2.35
N PRO A 122 14.04 7.43 -2.15
CA PRO A 122 15.36 7.11 -2.69
C PRO A 122 15.84 5.76 -2.17
N ALA A 123 16.17 4.85 -3.09
CA ALA A 123 16.62 3.50 -2.78
C ALA A 123 17.27 2.90 -4.03
N SER A 124 18.25 2.04 -3.83
CA SER A 124 18.81 1.22 -4.90
C SER A 124 17.73 0.31 -5.50
N ARG A 125 17.97 -0.23 -6.71
CA ARG A 125 17.05 -1.21 -7.31
C ARG A 125 16.89 -2.46 -6.43
N ALA A 126 17.97 -2.90 -5.80
CA ALA A 126 17.98 -4.07 -4.92
C ALA A 126 17.17 -3.82 -3.63
N ASP A 127 17.38 -2.67 -2.97
CA ASP A 127 16.66 -2.33 -1.74
C ASP A 127 15.16 -2.15 -2.01
N ARG A 128 14.80 -1.43 -3.08
CA ARG A 128 13.40 -1.26 -3.48
C ARG A 128 12.73 -2.61 -3.77
N SER A 129 13.45 -3.53 -4.44
CA SER A 129 12.94 -4.89 -4.67
C SER A 129 12.65 -5.60 -3.35
N ARG A 130 13.57 -5.57 -2.38
CA ARG A 130 13.37 -6.21 -1.07
C ARG A 130 12.21 -5.61 -0.28
N LEU A 131 12.08 -4.28 -0.27
CA LEU A 131 10.97 -3.56 0.37
C LEU A 131 9.62 -3.97 -0.20
N ILE A 132 9.50 -4.00 -1.54
CA ILE A 132 8.26 -4.42 -2.22
C ILE A 132 7.98 -5.89 -1.94
N ARG A 133 8.99 -6.77 -2.07
CA ARG A 133 8.83 -8.19 -1.79
C ARG A 133 8.42 -8.46 -0.35
N TRP A 134 8.94 -7.71 0.62
CA TRP A 134 8.50 -7.79 2.01
C TRP A 134 7.02 -7.42 2.15
N ARG A 135 6.57 -6.27 1.60
CA ARG A 135 5.16 -5.88 1.65
C ARG A 135 4.24 -6.91 1.01
N MET A 136 4.66 -7.48 -0.11
CA MET A 136 3.90 -8.47 -0.85
C MET A 136 3.88 -9.87 -0.19
N GLY A 137 4.63 -10.08 0.90
CA GLY A 137 4.77 -11.39 1.54
C GLY A 137 5.54 -12.39 0.68
N TRP A 138 6.48 -11.92 -0.16
CA TRP A 138 7.34 -12.75 -1.01
C TRP A 138 8.72 -12.99 -0.40
N ILE A 139 9.05 -12.30 0.69
CA ILE A 139 10.19 -12.62 1.56
C ILE A 139 9.65 -12.85 2.97
N PRO A 140 9.90 -14.03 3.57
CA PRO A 140 10.40 -15.24 2.91
C PRO A 140 9.39 -15.76 1.88
N GLY A 141 9.87 -16.54 0.91
CA GLY A 141 9.03 -17.18 -0.10
C GLY A 141 8.35 -18.43 0.47
N LYS A 142 8.58 -19.58 -0.17
CA LYS A 142 8.15 -20.87 0.38
C LYS A 142 9.00 -21.18 1.62
N PRO A 143 8.40 -21.55 2.77
CA PRO A 143 9.15 -21.98 3.94
C PRO A 143 10.14 -23.09 3.59
N ALA A 144 11.39 -22.89 4.00
CA ALA A 144 12.48 -23.83 3.85
C ALA A 144 13.34 -23.83 5.12
N PRO A 145 14.02 -24.94 5.46
CA PRO A 145 14.87 -25.00 6.65
C PRO A 145 15.89 -23.86 6.67
N CYS A 146 15.94 -23.12 7.78
CA CYS A 146 16.91 -22.05 7.94
C CYS A 146 18.28 -22.64 8.33
N SER A 147 19.35 -22.08 7.77
CA SER A 147 20.73 -22.44 8.10
C SER A 147 21.14 -22.12 9.55
N CYS A 148 20.32 -21.37 10.31
CA CYS A 148 20.53 -21.19 11.74
C CYS A 148 20.18 -22.44 12.57
N GLY A 149 19.47 -23.42 11.99
CA GLY A 149 19.07 -24.66 12.65
C GLY A 149 17.86 -24.56 13.59
N LEU A 150 17.23 -23.39 13.71
CA LEU A 150 16.14 -23.14 14.69
C LEU A 150 14.73 -23.07 14.07
N GLY A 151 14.54 -23.57 12.85
CA GLY A 151 13.23 -23.68 12.20
C GLY A 151 13.22 -23.31 10.72
N ASP A 152 12.03 -23.12 10.16
CA ASP A 152 11.84 -22.74 8.76
C ASP A 152 11.85 -21.22 8.56
N THR A 153 12.29 -20.80 7.38
CA THR A 153 12.25 -19.42 6.88
C THR A 153 10.81 -18.92 6.73
N SER A 154 10.26 -18.45 7.85
CA SER A 154 8.98 -17.75 7.95
C SER A 154 9.20 -16.29 8.37
N ARG A 155 8.23 -15.40 8.12
CA ARG A 155 8.35 -13.99 8.54
C ARG A 155 8.59 -13.85 10.05
N SER A 156 7.90 -14.68 10.85
CA SER A 156 8.08 -14.74 12.29
C SER A 156 9.49 -15.20 12.66
N HIS A 157 9.99 -16.26 12.03
CA HIS A 157 11.34 -16.77 12.27
C HIS A 157 12.41 -15.71 11.95
N LEU A 158 12.28 -15.00 10.82
CA LEU A 158 13.24 -13.97 10.42
C LEU A 158 13.36 -12.82 11.43
N MET A 159 12.35 -12.57 12.27
CA MET A 159 12.44 -11.55 13.33
C MET A 159 13.38 -11.95 14.47
N VAL A 160 13.60 -13.26 14.66
CA VAL A 160 14.38 -13.82 15.78
C VAL A 160 15.58 -14.64 15.31
N CYS A 161 15.84 -14.66 13.99
CA CYS A 161 16.90 -15.46 13.39
C CYS A 161 18.28 -14.92 13.80
N THR A 162 19.13 -15.80 14.34
CA THR A 162 20.48 -15.45 14.83
C THR A 162 21.46 -15.05 13.73
N LEU A 163 21.15 -15.36 12.47
CA LEU A 163 21.95 -14.96 11.31
C LEU A 163 21.78 -13.47 10.94
N VAL A 164 20.80 -12.78 11.56
CA VAL A 164 20.60 -11.34 11.41
C VAL A 164 21.31 -10.65 12.57
N PRO A 165 22.31 -9.78 12.31
CA PRO A 165 23.07 -9.13 13.38
C PRO A 165 22.16 -8.37 14.35
N SER A 166 22.27 -8.68 15.65
CA SER A 166 21.44 -8.09 16.72
C SER A 166 21.54 -6.57 16.78
N ALA A 167 22.73 -6.01 16.54
CA ALA A 167 22.98 -4.57 16.54
C ALA A 167 22.10 -3.80 15.54
N LEU A 168 21.71 -4.41 14.41
CA LEU A 168 20.83 -3.75 13.44
C LEU A 168 19.42 -3.52 14.00
N TRP A 169 18.94 -4.45 14.84
CA TRP A 169 17.63 -4.33 15.48
C TRP A 169 17.59 -3.19 16.49
N CYS A 170 18.70 -2.93 17.19
CA CYS A 170 18.84 -1.79 18.11
C CYS A 170 18.72 -0.43 17.39
N CYS A 171 19.00 -0.38 16.09
CA CYS A 171 18.84 0.84 15.29
C CYS A 171 17.40 1.07 14.81
N LEU A 172 16.48 0.12 15.01
CA LEU A 172 15.09 0.23 14.59
C LEU A 172 14.19 0.78 15.71
N PRO A 173 13.20 1.64 15.39
CA PRO A 173 12.16 2.01 16.34
C PRO A 173 11.42 0.77 16.86
N VAL A 174 11.20 0.69 18.17
CA VAL A 174 10.53 -0.45 18.81
C VAL A 174 9.00 -0.31 18.66
N PRO A 175 8.29 -1.34 18.19
CA PRO A 175 6.83 -1.31 18.11
C PRO A 175 6.22 -1.25 19.51
N PRO A 176 5.06 -0.58 19.69
CA PRO A 176 4.38 -0.57 20.97
C PRO A 176 3.85 -1.99 21.32
N PRO A 177 3.61 -2.30 22.61
CA PRO A 177 3.27 -3.65 23.07
C PRO A 177 1.98 -4.22 22.46
N ASP A 178 1.05 -3.36 22.07
CA ASP A 178 -0.24 -3.68 21.45
C ASP A 178 -0.16 -3.82 19.91
N TYR A 179 1.02 -3.60 19.31
CA TYR A 179 1.17 -3.67 17.86
C TYR A 179 0.97 -5.10 17.33
N VAL A 180 -0.05 -5.25 16.50
CA VAL A 180 -0.36 -6.52 15.81
C VAL A 180 0.34 -6.54 14.45
N GLY A 181 1.54 -7.10 14.39
CA GLY A 181 2.30 -7.28 13.15
C GLY A 181 3.77 -7.60 13.41
N HIS A 182 4.57 -7.74 12.34
CA HIS A 182 6.02 -7.92 12.49
C HIS A 182 6.71 -6.57 12.70
N HIS A 183 7.85 -6.56 13.40
CA HIS A 183 8.64 -5.34 13.67
C HIS A 183 8.94 -4.55 12.38
N ILE A 184 9.29 -5.24 11.30
CA ILE A 184 9.56 -4.59 10.01
C ILE A 184 8.31 -3.93 9.42
N ASP A 185 7.11 -4.51 9.61
CA ASP A 185 5.86 -3.90 9.13
C ASP A 185 5.59 -2.56 9.84
N TYR A 186 5.87 -2.50 11.15
CA TYR A 186 5.80 -1.28 11.94
C TYR A 186 6.78 -0.22 11.41
N VAL A 187 8.05 -0.57 11.25
CA VAL A 187 9.10 0.36 10.80
C VAL A 187 8.81 0.89 9.38
N LEU A 188 8.30 0.05 8.48
CA LEU A 188 7.87 0.49 7.15
C LEU A 188 6.72 1.49 7.20
N ASN A 189 5.82 1.36 8.18
CA ASN A 189 4.73 2.31 8.40
C ASN A 189 5.21 3.63 9.01
N LEU A 190 6.43 3.71 9.54
CA LEU A 190 7.06 4.95 10.00
C LEU A 190 7.78 5.74 8.90
N LEU A 191 7.98 5.17 7.71
CA LEU A 191 8.63 5.88 6.60
C LEU A 191 7.89 7.18 6.27
N PRO A 192 8.63 8.27 5.96
CA PRO A 192 8.02 9.53 5.61
C PRO A 192 7.28 9.44 4.27
N VAL A 193 6.23 10.25 4.13
CA VAL A 193 5.36 10.26 2.96
C VAL A 193 5.80 11.31 1.92
N SER A 194 6.70 12.22 2.30
CA SER A 194 7.26 13.17 1.34
C SER A 194 8.51 12.59 0.67
N ALA A 195 8.58 12.72 -0.66
CA ALA A 195 9.79 12.40 -1.42
C ALA A 195 10.98 13.31 -1.09
N SER A 196 10.72 14.49 -0.49
CA SER A 196 11.73 15.45 0.00
C SER A 196 12.09 15.25 1.47
N ALA A 197 11.53 14.24 2.15
CA ALA A 197 11.84 14.01 3.55
C ALA A 197 13.31 13.61 3.75
N ARG A 198 13.87 14.02 4.89
CA ARG A 198 15.19 13.57 5.33
C ARG A 198 15.19 12.06 5.54
N CYS A 199 16.31 11.43 5.20
CA CYS A 199 16.52 10.00 5.43
C CYS A 199 16.39 9.68 6.93
N PRO A 200 15.50 8.75 7.34
CA PRO A 200 15.39 8.34 8.73
C PRO A 200 16.68 7.68 9.23
N PRO A 201 17.06 7.87 10.51
CA PRO A 201 18.32 7.30 11.05
C PRO A 201 18.34 5.76 11.00
N PHE A 202 17.17 5.12 11.07
CA PHE A 202 17.02 3.67 11.01
C PHE A 202 17.05 3.09 9.59
N TRP A 203 17.08 3.93 8.54
CA TRP A 203 16.92 3.50 7.15
C TRP A 203 17.97 2.49 6.70
N SER A 204 19.25 2.77 6.99
CA SER A 204 20.33 1.84 6.62
C SER A 204 20.15 0.48 7.30
N ALA A 205 19.85 0.47 8.60
CA ALA A 205 19.61 -0.76 9.35
C ALA A 205 18.43 -1.56 8.78
N LEU A 206 17.32 -0.89 8.44
CA LEU A 206 16.17 -1.51 7.79
C LEU A 206 16.55 -2.19 6.46
N CYS A 207 17.29 -1.49 5.59
CA CYS A 207 17.74 -2.05 4.32
C CYS A 207 18.71 -3.22 4.50
N GLN A 208 19.62 -3.14 5.48
CA GLN A 208 20.55 -4.21 5.81
C GLN A 208 19.82 -5.45 6.35
N ILE A 209 18.86 -5.29 7.26
CA ILE A 209 18.05 -6.41 7.78
C ILE A 209 17.31 -7.11 6.65
N LEU A 210 16.65 -6.35 5.76
CA LEU A 210 15.97 -6.93 4.60
C LEU A 210 16.95 -7.61 3.63
N CYS A 211 18.19 -7.12 3.52
CA CYS A 211 19.25 -7.78 2.77
C CYS A 211 19.65 -9.12 3.41
N HIS A 212 19.77 -9.19 4.74
CA HIS A 212 20.00 -10.44 5.47
C HIS A 212 18.85 -11.42 5.27
N PHE A 213 17.60 -10.99 5.37
CA PHE A 213 16.46 -11.87 5.11
C PHE A 213 16.52 -12.48 3.72
N ASP A 214 16.83 -11.66 2.72
CA ASP A 214 16.93 -12.09 1.34
C ASP A 214 18.02 -13.18 1.19
N LYS A 215 19.20 -12.95 1.77
CA LYS A 215 20.32 -13.91 1.79
C LYS A 215 19.99 -15.21 2.51
N ILE A 216 19.31 -15.13 3.65
CA ILE A 216 18.87 -16.31 4.41
C ILE A 216 17.88 -17.15 3.59
N CYS A 217 16.99 -16.50 2.84
CA CYS A 217 15.98 -17.18 2.03
C CYS A 217 16.53 -17.70 0.69
N HIS A 218 17.62 -17.12 0.19
CA HIS A 218 18.20 -17.46 -1.11
C HIS A 218 19.74 -17.52 -1.01
N PRO A 219 20.30 -18.54 -0.35
CA PRO A 219 21.74 -18.65 -0.14
C PRO A 219 22.54 -18.82 -1.44
N ASP A 220 21.92 -19.39 -2.48
CA ASP A 220 22.58 -19.68 -3.76
C ASP A 220 22.66 -18.46 -4.71
N ILE A 221 22.08 -17.33 -4.33
CA ILE A 221 22.10 -16.11 -5.15
C ILE A 221 23.33 -15.28 -4.83
N GLU A 222 24.13 -14.96 -5.83
CA GLU A 222 25.22 -13.99 -5.70
C GLU A 222 24.68 -12.56 -5.58
N TYR A 223 24.96 -11.92 -4.44
CA TYR A 223 24.57 -10.54 -4.16
C TYR A 223 25.66 -9.56 -4.58
N ASN A 224 25.83 -9.37 -5.89
CA ASN A 224 26.75 -8.38 -6.45
C ASN A 224 26.10 -6.99 -6.41
N SER A 225 26.01 -6.37 -5.22
CA SER A 225 25.50 -5.00 -5.09
C SER A 225 26.63 -3.98 -5.19
N SER A 226 26.53 -3.04 -6.13
CA SER A 226 27.47 -1.92 -6.27
C SER A 226 27.40 -0.88 -5.14
N SER A 227 26.40 -0.97 -4.25
CA SER A 227 26.19 -0.02 -3.15
C SER A 227 25.79 -0.73 -1.86
N VAL A 228 26.26 -0.24 -0.72
CA VAL A 228 25.83 -0.66 0.61
C VAL A 228 24.31 -0.48 0.76
N PRO A 229 23.56 -1.43 1.36
CA PRO A 229 22.11 -1.29 1.54
C PRO A 229 21.73 0.02 2.24
N GLY A 230 20.79 0.74 1.64
CA GLY A 230 20.28 2.03 2.15
C GLY A 230 21.13 3.26 1.83
N GLN A 231 22.32 3.10 1.25
CA GLN A 231 23.27 4.19 1.02
C GLN A 231 22.73 5.29 0.09
N VAL A 232 21.95 4.92 -0.94
CA VAL A 232 21.42 5.85 -1.96
C VAL A 232 20.66 7.05 -1.37
N TRP A 233 19.88 6.84 -0.30
CA TRP A 233 19.15 7.95 0.32
C TRP A 233 20.03 8.78 1.25
N ILE A 234 21.02 8.16 1.89
CA ILE A 234 22.00 8.86 2.73
C ILE A 234 22.82 9.81 1.87
N ASP A 235 23.33 9.33 0.72
CA ASP A 235 24.11 10.14 -0.22
C ASP A 235 23.27 11.31 -0.73
N LYS A 236 22.03 11.05 -1.15
CA LYS A 236 21.11 12.10 -1.62
C LYS A 236 20.79 13.13 -0.54
N SER A 237 20.61 12.69 0.71
CA SER A 237 20.32 13.60 1.83
C SER A 237 21.54 14.46 2.19
N SER A 238 22.75 13.90 2.05
CA SER A 238 24.00 14.60 2.29
C SER A 238 24.31 15.61 1.19
N ALA A 239 24.07 15.25 -0.07
CA ALA A 239 24.22 16.17 -1.21
C ALA A 239 23.25 17.36 -1.16
N ALA A 240 22.04 17.17 -0.60
CA ALA A 240 21.07 18.24 -0.40
C ALA A 240 21.37 19.14 0.82
N ALA A 241 22.34 18.78 1.66
CA ALA A 241 22.74 19.54 2.86
C ALA A 241 23.95 20.45 2.62
N VAL A 242 24.55 20.42 1.43
CA VAL A 242 25.62 21.33 1.02
C VAL A 242 24.97 22.60 0.43
N PRO A 243 25.27 23.81 0.96
CA PRO A 243 24.67 25.07 0.52
C PRO A 243 25.05 25.48 -0.90
#